data_AF-A0AA90Q2P0-F1
#
_entry.id   AF-A0AA90Q2P0-F1
#
_cell.length_a   1.000
_cell.length_b   1.000
_cell.length_c   1.000
_cell.angle_alpha   90.00
_cell.angle_beta   90.00
_cell.angle_gamma   90.00
#
_symmetry.space_group_name_H-M   'P 1'
#
loop_
_entity.id
_entity.type
_entity.pdbx_description
1 polymer ?
#
loop_
_entity_poly.entity_id
_entity_poly.type
_entity_poly.pdbx_seq_one_letter_code
_entity_poly.pdbx_strand_id
1 'polypeptide(L)'
;MNNSRSVTVSGIIRKRLSEFEQRMYEGESQTSIVSDLNEKDGITISLKNFRQLLSRARKAAQKKLTLAEPVQQPVTTALPPEIAKVEKETKANPEKERPPLNEKSKRSKMSLNDMNKLLNESLDLDNI
;
A
#
# COMPACT_ATOMS: atom_id res chain seq x y z
N MET A 1 -35.49 23.43 -10.50
CA MET A 1 -34.33 23.66 -9.61
C MET A 1 -33.30 22.57 -9.89
N ASN A 2 -32.23 22.88 -10.61
CA ASN A 2 -31.20 21.90 -10.96
C ASN A 2 -30.23 21.76 -9.78
N ASN A 3 -30.34 20.67 -9.03
CA ASN A 3 -29.39 20.29 -7.97
C ASN A 3 -28.09 19.76 -8.59
N SER A 4 -27.33 20.62 -9.26
CA SER A 4 -25.96 20.30 -9.65
C SER A 4 -25.10 20.30 -8.39
N ARG A 5 -24.98 19.14 -7.73
CA ARG A 5 -24.06 18.97 -6.59
C ARG A 5 -22.66 19.37 -7.05
N SER A 6 -22.05 20.31 -6.34
CA SER A 6 -20.68 20.72 -6.62
C SER A 6 -19.75 19.52 -6.55
N VAL A 7 -18.92 19.35 -7.58
CA VAL A 7 -17.96 18.25 -7.65
C VAL A 7 -16.88 18.52 -6.61
N THR A 8 -16.77 17.66 -5.60
CA THR A 8 -15.74 17.77 -4.57
C THR A 8 -14.49 16.99 -4.96
N VAL A 9 -13.31 17.45 -4.51
CA VAL A 9 -12.04 16.75 -4.73
C VAL A 9 -12.07 15.29 -4.26
N SER A 10 -12.71 15.04 -3.11
CA SER A 10 -12.90 13.69 -2.60
C SER A 10 -13.79 12.82 -3.50
N GLY A 11 -14.78 13.43 -4.17
CA GLY A 11 -15.62 12.75 -5.16
C GLY A 11 -14.82 12.39 -6.41
N ILE A 12 -13.97 13.30 -6.89
CA ILE A 12 -13.09 13.07 -8.04
C ILE A 12 -12.14 11.92 -7.76
N ILE A 13 -11.46 11.94 -6.60
CA ILE A 13 -10.50 10.89 -6.22
C ILE A 13 -11.19 9.52 -6.10
N ARG A 14 -12.41 9.47 -5.57
CA ARG A 14 -13.18 8.22 -5.51
C ARG A 14 -13.61 7.72 -6.89
N LYS A 15 -14.00 8.63 -7.79
CA LYS A 15 -14.44 8.28 -9.15
C LYS A 15 -13.28 7.78 -10.02
N ARG A 16 -12.10 8.39 -9.88
CA ARG A 16 -10.89 8.08 -10.66
C ARG A 16 -9.90 7.17 -9.92
N LEU A 17 -10.33 6.49 -8.86
CA LEU A 17 -9.45 5.66 -8.02
C LEU A 17 -8.68 4.63 -8.86
N SER A 18 -9.37 3.89 -9.73
CA SER A 18 -8.75 2.86 -10.57
C SER A 18 -7.67 3.42 -11.51
N GLU A 19 -7.90 4.61 -12.07
CA GLU A 19 -6.94 5.29 -12.94
C GLU A 19 -5.66 5.64 -12.16
N PHE A 20 -5.79 6.20 -10.96
CA PHE A 20 -4.63 6.53 -10.14
C PHE A 20 -3.86 5.28 -9.71
N GLU A 21 -4.55 4.19 -9.34
CA GLU A 21 -3.88 2.92 -9.01
C GLU A 21 -3.10 2.37 -10.21
N GLN A 22 -3.68 2.42 -11.41
CA GLN A 22 -3.01 1.97 -12.62
C GLN A 22 -1.76 2.80 -12.92
N ARG A 23 -1.86 4.13 -12.87
CA ARG A 23 -0.72 5.03 -13.07
C ARG A 23 0.41 4.78 -12.06
N MET A 24 0.06 4.57 -10.78
CA MET A 24 1.05 4.21 -9.76
C MET A 24 1.66 2.83 -9.99
N TYR A 25 0.88 1.86 -10.49
CA TYR A 25 1.39 0.53 -10.84
C TYR A 25 2.37 0.59 -12.03
N GLU A 26 2.12 1.48 -12.97
CA GLU A 26 3.02 1.81 -14.10
C GLU A 26 4.27 2.60 -13.67
N GLY A 27 4.43 2.90 -12.38
CA GLY A 27 5.60 3.55 -11.81
C GLY A 27 5.47 5.05 -11.65
N GLU A 28 4.31 5.64 -11.93
CA GLU A 28 4.12 7.08 -11.75
C GLU A 28 4.08 7.48 -10.27
N SER A 29 4.88 8.51 -9.93
CA SER A 29 4.91 9.03 -8.57
C SER A 29 3.61 9.76 -8.20
N GLN A 30 3.19 9.62 -6.95
CA GLN A 30 2.02 10.37 -6.43
C GLN A 30 2.20 11.89 -6.52
N THR A 31 3.44 12.38 -6.45
CA THR A 31 3.77 13.78 -6.68
C THR A 31 3.46 14.23 -8.10
N SER A 32 3.79 13.42 -9.11
CA SER A 32 3.46 13.67 -10.52
C SER A 32 1.95 13.73 -10.72
N ILE A 33 1.22 12.73 -10.19
CA ILE A 33 -0.24 12.67 -10.26
C ILE A 33 -0.89 13.91 -9.63
N VAL A 34 -0.35 14.40 -8.51
CA VAL A 34 -0.84 15.63 -7.87
C VAL A 34 -0.53 16.87 -8.71
N SER A 35 0.66 16.97 -9.32
CA SER A 35 0.99 18.06 -10.26
C SER A 35 -0.01 18.09 -11.41
N ASP A 36 -0.25 16.93 -12.02
CA ASP A 36 -1.22 16.76 -13.10
C ASP A 36 -2.63 17.20 -12.69
N LEU A 37 -3.09 16.80 -11.49
CA LEU A 37 -4.40 17.21 -10.97
C LEU A 37 -4.48 18.73 -10.77
N ASN A 38 -3.40 19.36 -10.31
CA ASN A 38 -3.35 20.80 -10.09
C ASN A 38 -3.33 21.57 -11.44
N GLU A 39 -2.52 21.11 -12.40
CA GLU A 39 -2.24 21.81 -13.65
C GLU A 39 -3.29 21.57 -14.73
N LYS A 40 -3.70 20.31 -14.93
CA LYS A 40 -4.62 19.92 -16.02
C LYS A 40 -6.07 20.01 -15.60
N ASP A 41 -6.36 19.55 -14.37
CA ASP A 41 -7.74 19.49 -13.88
C ASP A 41 -8.12 20.71 -13.03
N GLY A 42 -7.18 21.60 -12.72
CA GLY A 42 -7.39 22.79 -11.88
C GLY A 42 -7.76 22.47 -10.43
N ILE A 43 -7.46 21.25 -9.96
CA ILE A 43 -7.84 20.77 -8.64
C ILE A 43 -6.70 21.05 -7.66
N THR A 44 -6.77 22.16 -6.93
CA THR A 44 -5.74 22.49 -5.93
C THR A 44 -5.76 21.50 -4.76
N ILE A 45 -4.76 20.62 -4.68
CA ILE A 45 -4.59 19.68 -3.58
C ILE A 45 -3.11 19.46 -3.23
N SER A 46 -2.83 19.34 -1.92
CA SER A 46 -1.51 18.94 -1.44
C SER A 46 -1.30 17.43 -1.49
N LEU A 47 -0.05 16.99 -1.64
CA LEU A 47 0.30 15.56 -1.62
C LEU A 47 -0.21 14.82 -0.38
N LYS A 48 -0.14 15.47 0.79
CA LYS A 48 -0.64 14.91 2.06
C LYS A 48 -2.15 14.64 1.99
N ASN A 49 -2.92 15.61 1.51
CA ASN A 49 -4.37 15.49 1.38
C ASN A 49 -4.74 14.44 0.32
N PHE A 50 -4.01 14.41 -0.80
CA PHE A 50 -4.19 13.40 -1.83
C PHE A 50 -4.04 11.99 -1.27
N ARG A 51 -2.93 11.71 -0.57
CA ARG A 51 -2.68 10.41 0.09
C ARG A 51 -3.81 10.02 1.05
N GLN A 52 -4.28 10.97 1.85
CA GLN A 52 -5.37 10.72 2.79
C GLN A 52 -6.67 10.38 2.07
N LEU A 53 -7.03 11.13 1.02
CA LEU A 53 -8.24 10.90 0.23
C LEU A 53 -8.17 9.60 -0.56
N LEU A 54 -7.00 9.26 -1.10
CA LEU A 54 -6.73 7.99 -1.78
C LEU A 54 -6.92 6.81 -0.84
N SER A 55 -6.35 6.88 0.38
CA SER A 55 -6.57 5.84 1.41
C SER A 55 -8.05 5.68 1.76
N ARG A 56 -8.79 6.79 1.93
CA ARG A 56 -10.23 6.75 2.19
C ARG A 56 -11.01 6.16 1.01
N ALA A 57 -10.62 6.47 -0.22
CA ALA A 57 -11.22 5.94 -1.42
C ALA A 57 -11.03 4.41 -1.52
N ARG A 58 -9.82 3.90 -1.25
CA ARG A 58 -9.53 2.46 -1.16
C ARG A 58 -10.41 1.76 -0.13
N LYS A 59 -10.50 2.31 1.09
CA LYS A 59 -11.36 1.75 2.14
C LYS A 59 -12.83 1.72 1.73
N ALA A 60 -13.31 2.77 1.04
CA ALA A 60 -14.67 2.82 0.54
C ALA A 60 -14.92 1.78 -0.57
N ALA A 61 -13.95 1.55 -1.46
CA ALA A 61 -14.03 0.52 -2.50
C ALA A 61 -14.06 -0.90 -1.89
N GLN A 62 -13.19 -1.18 -0.91
CA GLN A 62 -13.18 -2.46 -0.19
C GLN A 62 -14.51 -2.72 0.52
N LYS A 63 -15.08 -1.71 1.19
CA LYS A 63 -16.39 -1.84 1.83
C LYS A 63 -17.50 -2.19 0.83
N LYS A 64 -17.45 -1.64 -0.39
CA LYS A 64 -18.42 -1.97 -1.44
C LYS A 64 -18.28 -3.43 -1.90
N LEU A 65 -17.06 -3.94 -1.99
CA LEU A 65 -16.80 -5.35 -2.32
C LEU A 65 -17.29 -6.29 -1.23
N THR A 66 -17.14 -5.93 0.05
CA THR A 66 -17.63 -6.76 1.17
C THR A 66 -19.14 -6.67 1.39
N LEU A 67 -19.78 -5.55 1.00
CA LEU A 67 -21.24 -5.40 1.06
C LEU A 67 -21.95 -6.09 -0.11
N ALA A 68 -21.23 -6.31 -1.22
CA ALA A 68 -21.64 -7.23 -2.26
C ALA A 68 -21.39 -8.66 -1.74
N GLU A 69 -22.30 -9.16 -0.91
CA GLU A 69 -22.29 -10.49 -0.32
C GLU A 69 -22.29 -11.63 -1.38
N PRO A 70 -21.98 -12.87 -0.98
CA PRO A 70 -21.28 -13.84 -1.80
C PRO A 70 -22.14 -14.33 -2.95
N VAL A 71 -21.52 -14.45 -4.13
CA VAL A 71 -22.06 -15.32 -5.18
C VAL A 71 -22.09 -16.72 -4.59
N GLN A 72 -23.29 -17.18 -4.24
CA GLN A 72 -23.56 -18.58 -3.99
C GLN A 72 -23.07 -19.36 -5.22
N GLN A 73 -21.89 -19.96 -5.12
CA GLN A 73 -21.48 -20.98 -6.07
C GLN A 73 -22.42 -22.17 -5.83
N PRO A 74 -23.21 -22.62 -6.81
CA PRO A 74 -23.85 -23.91 -6.70
C PRO A 74 -22.72 -24.94 -6.59
N VAL A 75 -22.62 -25.58 -5.43
CA VAL A 75 -21.87 -26.83 -5.27
C VAL A 75 -22.56 -27.88 -6.13
N THR A 76 -22.17 -27.97 -7.40
CA THR A 76 -22.40 -29.18 -8.19
C THR A 76 -21.44 -30.23 -7.66
N THR A 77 -21.97 -31.04 -6.74
CA THR A 77 -21.45 -32.34 -6.37
C THR A 77 -21.43 -33.22 -7.63
N ALA A 78 -20.30 -33.24 -8.33
CA ALA A 78 -20.02 -34.26 -9.33
C ALA A 78 -18.87 -35.13 -8.80
N LEU A 79 -19.22 -36.38 -8.48
CA LEU A 79 -18.34 -37.46 -8.08
C LEU A 79 -17.18 -37.67 -9.09
N PRO A 80 -16.04 -38.24 -8.64
CA PRO A 80 -14.77 -38.16 -9.36
C PRO A 80 -14.65 -39.21 -10.47
N PRO A 81 -14.08 -38.89 -11.63
CA PRO A 81 -13.48 -39.90 -12.49
C PRO A 81 -11.97 -39.95 -12.25
N GLU A 82 -11.57 -41.08 -11.67
CA GLU A 82 -10.49 -41.95 -12.14
C GLU A 82 -9.09 -41.36 -12.39
N ILE A 83 -8.15 -41.96 -11.66
CA ILE A 83 -6.72 -41.68 -11.63
C ILE A 83 -6.10 -42.06 -12.98
N ALA A 84 -5.85 -41.09 -13.86
CA ALA A 84 -4.96 -41.26 -15.00
C ALA A 84 -3.55 -40.79 -14.62
N LYS A 85 -2.68 -41.74 -14.29
CA LYS A 85 -1.23 -41.54 -14.25
C LYS A 85 -0.78 -41.01 -15.62
N VAL A 86 -0.30 -39.76 -15.65
CA VAL A 86 0.56 -39.27 -16.72
C VAL A 86 1.79 -38.67 -16.04
N GLU A 87 2.82 -39.50 -15.93
CA GLU A 87 4.18 -39.04 -15.70
C GLU A 87 4.57 -38.09 -16.84
N LYS A 88 4.73 -36.81 -16.50
CA LYS A 88 5.59 -35.91 -17.25
C LYS A 88 6.55 -35.25 -16.28
N GLU A 89 7.78 -35.71 -16.40
CA GLU A 89 9.00 -35.14 -15.87
C GLU A 89 8.94 -33.61 -15.91
N THR A 90 8.99 -32.98 -14.74
CA THR A 90 9.40 -31.57 -14.66
C THR A 90 10.42 -31.46 -13.54
N LYS A 91 11.58 -30.95 -13.93
CA LYS A 91 12.82 -30.89 -13.18
C LYS A 91 12.62 -30.30 -11.78
N ALA A 92 13.14 -31.03 -10.80
CA ALA A 92 13.37 -30.55 -9.46
C ALA A 92 14.28 -29.32 -9.48
N ASN A 93 13.83 -28.21 -8.89
CA ASN A 93 14.69 -27.22 -8.28
C ASN A 93 14.05 -26.86 -6.93
N PRO A 94 14.70 -27.17 -5.79
CA PRO A 94 14.07 -27.14 -4.49
C PRO A 94 13.80 -25.72 -3.96
N GLU A 95 12.86 -25.69 -3.04
CA GLU A 95 12.40 -24.58 -2.21
C GLU A 95 13.53 -23.63 -1.79
N LYS A 96 13.39 -22.34 -2.14
CA LYS A 96 13.93 -21.29 -1.28
C LYS A 96 12.88 -20.98 -0.22
N GLU A 97 13.05 -21.65 0.91
CA GLU A 97 12.46 -21.31 2.19
C GLU A 97 12.52 -19.79 2.41
N ARG A 98 11.36 -19.19 2.67
CA ARG A 98 11.31 -17.85 3.28
C ARG A 98 11.73 -18.02 4.74
N PRO A 99 12.78 -17.35 5.23
CA PRO A 99 13.02 -17.31 6.66
C PRO A 99 11.85 -16.59 7.36
N PRO A 100 11.42 -17.07 8.54
CA PRO A 100 10.32 -16.49 9.29
C PRO A 100 10.69 -15.13 9.88
N LEU A 101 9.67 -14.30 10.09
CA LEU A 101 9.72 -13.09 10.91
C LEU A 101 10.39 -13.40 12.26
N ASN A 102 11.57 -12.84 12.52
CA ASN A 102 11.92 -12.40 13.86
C ASN A 102 13.07 -11.40 13.84
N GLU A 103 12.77 -10.11 13.98
CA GLU A 103 13.64 -9.24 14.77
C GLU A 103 12.83 -8.07 15.30
N LYS A 104 12.34 -8.22 16.53
CA LYS A 104 12.06 -7.09 17.41
C LYS A 104 13.39 -6.38 17.67
N SER A 105 13.80 -5.51 16.75
CA SER A 105 14.84 -4.53 17.04
C SER A 105 14.29 -3.60 18.12
N LYS A 106 14.66 -3.90 19.38
CA LYS A 106 14.56 -2.95 20.48
C LYS A 106 15.42 -1.77 20.07
N ARG A 107 14.81 -0.73 19.49
CA ARG A 107 15.42 0.60 19.48
C ARG A 107 15.63 0.99 20.93
N SER A 108 16.86 0.83 21.41
CA SER A 108 17.31 1.45 22.64
C SER A 108 17.13 2.95 22.44
N LYS A 109 16.17 3.54 23.15
CA LYS A 109 16.06 5.00 23.22
C LYS A 109 17.21 5.46 24.12
N MET A 110 18.39 5.67 23.54
CA MET A 110 19.38 6.51 24.22
C MET A 110 18.75 7.87 24.44
N SER A 111 18.75 8.31 25.70
CA SER A 111 18.23 9.62 26.07
C SER A 111 19.11 10.70 25.45
N LEU A 112 18.54 11.86 25.11
CA LEU A 112 19.31 13.03 24.67
C LEU A 112 20.41 13.41 25.67
N ASN A 113 20.23 13.07 26.95
CA ASN A 113 21.23 13.28 27.99
C ASN A 113 22.46 12.36 27.84
N ASP A 114 22.30 11.14 27.33
CA ASP A 114 23.41 10.20 27.13
C ASP A 114 24.28 10.61 25.92
N MET A 115 23.68 11.23 24.90
CA MET A 115 24.41 11.77 23.75
C MET A 115 25.28 12.97 24.11
N ASN A 116 24.79 13.85 24.99
CA ASN A 116 25.56 15.01 25.45
C ASN A 116 26.74 14.63 26.36
N LYS A 117 26.66 13.51 27.09
CA LYS A 117 27.77 13.02 27.93
C LYS A 117 28.96 12.55 27.08
N LEU A 118 28.70 11.84 25.97
CA LEU A 118 29.75 11.34 25.07
C LEU A 118 30.49 12.47 24.33
N LEU A 119 29.78 13.53 23.95
CA LEU A 119 30.40 14.69 23.31
C LEU A 119 31.31 15.48 24.27
N ASN A 120 30.97 15.51 25.56
CA ASN A 120 31.77 16.23 26.56
C ASN A 120 32.96 15.41 27.10
N GLU A 121 32.91 14.08 27.08
CA GLU A 121 34.05 13.22 27.48
C GLU A 121 35.13 13.09 26.38
N SER A 122 34.90 13.62 25.17
CA SER A 122 35.85 13.55 24.05
C SER A 122 36.83 14.73 23.96
N LEU A 123 36.78 15.67 24.91
CA LEU A 123 37.60 16.90 24.90
C LEU A 123 38.77 16.91 25.91
N ASP A 124 38.95 15.85 26.70
CA ASP A 124 40.00 15.78 27.74
C ASP A 124 41.07 14.69 27.46
N LEU A 125 41.50 14.54 26.21
CA LEU A 125 42.63 13.65 25.86
C LEU A 125 43.74 14.32 25.03
N ASP A 126 43.95 15.63 25.20
CA ASP A 126 45.15 16.33 24.72
C ASP A 126 45.80 17.15 25.84
N ASN A 127 46.05 16.53 26.99
CA ASN A 127 46.87 17.14 28.03
C ASN A 127 47.65 16.12 28.86
N ILE A 128 48.57 15.40 28.21
CA ILE A 128 49.81 14.89 28.82
C ILE A 128 50.95 15.03 27.81
#